data_AF-A0A538DMP4-F1
#
_entry.id   AF-A0A538DMP4-F1
#
_cell.length_a   1.000
_cell.length_b   1.000
_cell.length_c   1.000
_cell.angle_alpha   90.00
_cell.angle_beta   90.00
_cell.angle_gamma   90.00
#
_symmetry.space_group_name_H-M   'P 1'
#
loop_
_entity.id
_entity.type
_entity.pdbx_description
1 polymer ?
#
loop_
_entity_poly.entity_id
_entity_poly.type
_entity_poly.pdbx_seq_one_letter_code
_entity_poly.pdbx_strand_id
1 'polypeptide(L)'
;MTSDLRRRARLFRIARIAVLVIVIAFFLAPYGVRSWFPVWLLFLLALGLELDFFLGGWLHTRQRAPADALDRGPQQRDLSELGTWGYWDPSEPTPPVVAEPAFRWIHVIEAVAAVAIVGTLLYAASRPSGWNAVSSKRQAQTEAILSREASAIARHPATVTCDKKGVYVGFVQDADGLAEVGGDQAFLTPEICDTLYQLAVKHRVQSFSRTGRAIAVLAHESWHLRGERNEGLANCYGFQSGVGIGVNLGLSKSRARAMMREQLATNASDSGTNVQYRVPSDCRVR
;
A
#
# COMPACT_ATOMS: atom_id res chain seq x y z
N MET A 1 4.66 19.57 -42.72
CA MET A 1 3.73 18.67 -42.00
C MET A 1 4.42 17.75 -40.95
N THR A 2 5.70 17.96 -40.62
CA THR A 2 6.52 17.07 -39.76
C THR A 2 6.78 17.59 -38.34
N SER A 3 6.61 18.90 -38.10
CA SER A 3 6.83 19.55 -36.78
C SER A 3 5.74 19.21 -35.76
N ASP A 4 4.49 19.10 -36.22
CA ASP A 4 3.33 18.89 -35.34
C ASP A 4 3.27 17.46 -34.77
N LEU A 5 3.68 16.47 -35.58
CA LEU A 5 3.83 15.07 -35.14
C LEU A 5 4.94 14.90 -34.10
N ARG A 6 6.09 15.58 -34.26
CA ARG A 6 7.15 15.57 -33.25
C ARG A 6 6.71 16.22 -31.93
N ARG A 7 5.94 17.31 -32.01
CA ARG A 7 5.42 18.01 -30.82
C ARG A 7 4.43 17.13 -30.05
N ARG A 8 3.50 16.47 -30.74
CA ARG A 8 2.57 15.50 -30.14
C ARG A 8 3.30 14.32 -29.50
N ALA A 9 4.26 13.71 -30.20
CA ALA A 9 5.05 12.60 -29.66
C ALA A 9 5.82 12.99 -28.37
N ARG A 10 6.33 14.23 -28.30
CA ARG A 10 7.03 14.74 -27.11
C ARG A 10 6.06 14.96 -25.94
N LEU A 11 4.87 15.49 -26.21
CA LEU A 11 3.81 15.65 -25.21
C LEU A 11 3.35 14.31 -24.64
N PHE A 12 3.17 13.29 -25.49
CA PHE A 12 2.83 11.94 -25.04
C PHE A 12 3.92 11.29 -24.20
N ARG A 13 5.20 11.50 -24.56
CA ARG A 13 6.32 11.02 -23.74
C ARG A 13 6.34 11.70 -22.36
N ILE A 14 6.11 13.01 -22.31
CA ILE A 14 6.00 13.74 -21.04
C ILE A 14 4.81 13.24 -20.23
N ALA A 15 3.66 13.03 -20.85
CA ALA A 15 2.46 12.50 -20.19
C ALA A 15 2.71 11.10 -19.61
N ARG A 16 3.32 10.18 -20.37
CA ARG A 16 3.68 8.85 -19.87
C ARG A 16 4.64 8.91 -18.68
N ILE A 17 5.67 9.75 -18.74
CA ILE A 17 6.59 9.96 -17.62
C ILE A 17 5.83 10.51 -16.41
N ALA A 18 4.94 11.47 -16.60
CA ALA A 18 4.12 12.04 -15.53
C ALA A 18 3.23 10.98 -14.87
N VAL A 19 2.57 10.11 -15.65
CA VAL A 19 1.79 9.00 -15.11
C VAL A 19 2.65 8.02 -14.33
N LEU A 20 3.83 7.68 -14.84
CA LEU A 20 4.76 6.79 -14.14
C LEU A 20 5.21 7.37 -12.80
N VAL A 21 5.52 8.67 -12.76
CA VAL A 21 5.85 9.41 -11.53
C VAL A 21 4.66 9.42 -10.56
N ILE A 22 3.43 9.64 -11.05
CA ILE A 22 2.21 9.61 -10.22
C ILE A 22 1.98 8.23 -9.61
N VAL A 23 2.16 7.16 -10.39
CA VAL A 23 2.04 5.77 -9.91
C VAL A 23 3.09 5.51 -8.81
N ILE A 24 4.35 5.86 -9.05
CA ILE A 24 5.43 5.69 -8.06
C ILE A 24 5.11 6.48 -6.78
N ALA A 25 4.71 7.74 -6.92
CA ALA A 25 4.35 8.59 -5.78
C ALA A 25 3.17 8.02 -4.98
N PHE A 26 2.15 7.48 -5.65
CA PHE A 26 0.99 6.86 -4.99
C PHE A 26 1.39 5.63 -4.15
N PHE A 27 2.27 4.76 -4.68
CA PHE A 27 2.74 3.59 -3.93
C PHE A 27 3.66 3.94 -2.77
N LEU A 28 4.35 5.09 -2.84
CA LEU A 28 5.17 5.61 -1.74
C LEU A 28 4.39 6.47 -0.73
N ALA A 29 3.17 6.89 -1.07
CA ALA A 29 2.36 7.76 -0.22
C ALA A 29 1.89 7.04 1.08
N PRO A 30 1.74 7.76 2.21
CA PRO A 30 1.25 7.20 3.47
C PRO A 30 -0.17 6.60 3.33
N TYR A 31 -0.51 5.62 4.18
CA TYR A 31 -1.78 4.88 4.11
C TYR A 31 -3.02 5.79 4.06
N GLY A 32 -3.02 6.89 4.84
CA GLY A 32 -4.14 7.85 4.86
C GLY A 32 -4.40 8.59 3.53
N VAL A 33 -3.39 8.73 2.67
CA VAL A 33 -3.56 9.30 1.31
C VAL A 33 -4.03 8.22 0.33
N ARG A 34 -3.55 6.99 0.53
CA ARG A 34 -3.83 5.85 -0.36
C ARG A 34 -5.28 5.36 -0.24
N SER A 35 -5.93 5.57 0.89
CA SER A 35 -7.34 5.22 1.10
C SER A 35 -8.33 6.15 0.38
N TRP A 36 -7.92 7.39 0.08
CA TRP A 36 -8.77 8.38 -0.60
C TRP A 36 -8.84 8.18 -2.12
N PHE A 37 -7.81 7.57 -2.72
CA PHE A 37 -7.73 7.37 -4.16
C PHE A 37 -7.69 5.87 -4.49
N PRO A 38 -8.77 5.33 -5.07
CA PRO A 38 -8.81 3.93 -5.47
C PRO A 38 -7.70 3.57 -6.46
N VAL A 39 -7.04 2.43 -6.26
CA VAL A 39 -5.98 1.94 -7.16
C VAL A 39 -6.43 1.87 -8.63
N TRP A 40 -7.70 1.59 -8.91
CA TRP A 40 -8.23 1.49 -10.27
C TRP A 40 -8.17 2.81 -11.05
N LEU A 41 -8.11 3.98 -10.38
CA LEU A 41 -7.96 5.28 -11.05
C LEU A 41 -6.63 5.39 -11.80
N LEU A 42 -5.55 4.81 -11.24
CA LEU A 42 -4.24 4.76 -11.91
C LEU A 42 -4.29 3.88 -13.17
N PHE A 43 -5.01 2.77 -13.09
CA PHE A 43 -5.21 1.88 -14.24
C PHE A 43 -6.05 2.54 -15.33
N LEU A 44 -7.09 3.29 -14.98
CA LEU A 44 -7.88 4.05 -15.97
C LEU A 44 -7.08 5.15 -16.65
N LEU A 45 -6.18 5.81 -15.92
CA LEU A 45 -5.34 6.88 -16.45
C LEU A 45 -4.29 6.33 -17.44
N ALA A 46 -3.71 5.16 -17.11
CA ALA A 46 -2.86 4.41 -18.03
C ALA A 46 -3.64 3.89 -19.26
N LEU A 47 -4.84 3.33 -19.04
CA LEU A 47 -5.70 2.82 -20.10
C LEU A 47 -6.16 3.93 -21.06
N GLY A 48 -6.50 5.11 -20.54
CA GLY A 48 -6.90 6.26 -21.34
C GLY A 48 -5.79 6.74 -22.28
N LEU A 49 -4.53 6.71 -21.82
CA LEU A 49 -3.38 7.04 -22.67
C LEU A 49 -3.16 6.03 -23.80
N GLU A 50 -3.32 4.74 -23.52
CA GLU A 50 -3.18 3.70 -24.53
C GLU A 50 -4.36 3.69 -25.51
N LEU A 51 -5.59 3.96 -25.03
CA LEU A 51 -6.77 4.10 -25.88
C LEU A 51 -6.67 5.31 -26.81
N ASP A 52 -6.20 6.46 -26.33
CA ASP A 52 -6.01 7.66 -27.16
C ASP A 52 -4.96 7.41 -28.27
N PHE A 53 -3.88 6.69 -27.94
CA PHE A 53 -2.88 6.28 -28.92
C PHE A 53 -3.44 5.30 -29.95
N PHE A 54 -4.16 4.27 -29.50
CA PHE A 54 -4.73 3.24 -30.37
C PHE A 54 -5.84 3.80 -31.26
N LEU A 55 -6.76 4.59 -30.70
CA LEU A 55 -7.83 5.24 -31.44
C LEU A 55 -7.29 6.33 -32.37
N GLY A 56 -6.29 7.10 -31.95
CA GLY A 56 -5.63 8.10 -32.78
C GLY A 56 -4.94 7.46 -34.00
N GLY A 57 -4.27 6.33 -33.81
CA GLY A 57 -3.69 5.55 -34.91
C GLY A 57 -4.74 4.92 -35.83
N TRP A 58 -5.82 4.37 -35.26
CA TRP A 58 -6.90 3.70 -35.97
C TRP A 58 -7.82 4.66 -36.76
N LEU A 59 -8.08 5.85 -36.22
CA LEU A 59 -8.81 6.92 -36.93
C LEU A 59 -8.00 7.48 -38.09
N HIS A 60 -6.67 7.59 -37.96
CA HIS A 60 -5.79 8.01 -39.05
C HIS A 60 -5.69 6.98 -40.19
N THR A 61 -5.76 5.69 -39.91
CA THR A 61 -5.86 4.65 -40.94
C THR A 61 -7.23 4.66 -41.63
N ARG A 62 -8.32 4.95 -40.90
CA ARG A 62 -9.67 5.09 -41.51
C ARG A 62 -9.86 6.37 -42.33
N GLN A 63 -9.34 7.51 -41.89
CA GLN A 63 -9.47 8.78 -42.61
C GLN A 63 -8.65 8.85 -43.92
N ARG A 64 -7.76 7.88 -44.17
CA ARG A 64 -7.01 7.77 -45.42
C ARG A 64 -7.69 6.93 -46.52
N ALA A 65 -8.94 6.52 -46.32
CA ALA A 65 -9.73 5.90 -47.39
C ALA A 65 -10.82 6.85 -47.93
N PRO A 66 -10.50 7.78 -48.86
CA PRO A 66 -11.43 8.18 -49.89
C PRO A 66 -11.30 7.23 -51.09
N ALA A 67 -12.43 6.70 -51.54
CA ALA A 67 -12.59 5.80 -52.67
C ALA A 67 -12.36 6.46 -54.06
N ASP A 68 -11.51 7.50 -54.14
CA ASP A 68 -11.27 8.27 -55.38
C ASP A 68 -9.82 8.78 -55.52
N ALA A 69 -8.86 8.10 -54.87
CA ALA A 69 -7.45 8.36 -55.16
C ALA A 69 -7.08 7.65 -56.46
N LEU A 70 -7.11 8.40 -57.58
CA LEU A 70 -6.34 8.10 -58.79
C LEU A 70 -5.03 7.42 -58.40
N ASP A 71 -4.89 6.20 -58.91
CA ASP A 71 -3.82 5.23 -58.70
C ASP A 71 -2.54 5.84 -58.11
N ARG A 72 -2.42 5.79 -56.77
CA ARG A 72 -1.12 6.00 -56.13
C ARG A 72 -0.29 4.79 -56.50
N GLY A 73 0.62 4.99 -57.44
CA GLY A 73 1.56 3.99 -57.91
C GLY A 73 2.30 3.23 -56.80
N PRO A 74 3.14 2.26 -57.19
CA PRO A 74 3.67 1.22 -56.30
C PRO A 74 4.31 1.81 -55.04
N GLN A 75 4.12 1.14 -53.90
CA GLN A 75 4.72 1.62 -52.65
C GLN A 75 6.24 1.65 -52.78
N GLN A 76 6.92 2.56 -52.09
CA GLN A 76 8.39 2.67 -52.10
C GLN A 76 9.10 1.34 -51.76
N ARG A 77 8.45 0.47 -50.99
CA ARG A 77 8.91 -0.89 -50.71
C ARG A 77 8.85 -1.81 -51.94
N ASP A 78 7.78 -1.71 -52.73
CA ASP A 78 7.62 -2.47 -53.98
C ASP A 78 8.60 -1.96 -55.06
N LEU A 79 8.85 -0.64 -55.10
CA LEU A 79 9.84 -0.03 -56.00
C LEU A 79 11.29 -0.43 -55.67
N SER A 80 11.58 -0.72 -54.40
CA SER A 80 12.93 -1.11 -53.95
C SER A 80 13.18 -2.62 -54.06
N GLU A 81 12.16 -3.46 -53.98
CA GLU A 81 12.29 -4.91 -54.20
C GLU A 81 12.22 -5.31 -55.68
N LEU A 82 11.38 -4.65 -56.49
CA LEU A 82 11.12 -5.06 -57.87
C LEU A 82 11.76 -4.16 -58.94
N GLY A 83 12.35 -3.03 -58.52
CA GLY A 83 12.93 -2.03 -59.42
C GLY A 83 11.86 -1.23 -60.18
N THR A 84 12.20 0.01 -60.55
CA THR A 84 11.35 0.87 -61.37
C THR A 84 11.33 0.37 -62.82
N TRP A 85 10.18 -0.05 -63.33
CA TRP A 85 9.99 -0.56 -64.71
C TRP A 85 9.84 0.55 -65.77
N GLY A 86 10.37 1.75 -65.53
CA GLY A 86 10.22 2.89 -66.41
C GLY A 86 11.48 3.74 -66.45
N TYR A 87 12.23 3.61 -67.56
CA TYR A 87 13.30 4.50 -68.01
C TYR A 87 14.49 4.67 -67.04
N TRP A 88 15.48 3.79 -67.18
CA TRP A 88 16.80 3.99 -66.57
C TRP A 88 17.62 4.91 -67.48
N ASP A 89 17.73 6.20 -67.14
CA ASP A 89 18.76 7.09 -67.69
C ASP A 89 20.04 6.92 -66.85
N PRO A 90 21.13 6.36 -67.40
CA PRO A 90 22.38 6.14 -66.66
C PRO A 90 23.10 7.44 -66.25
N SER A 91 22.65 8.60 -66.73
CA SER A 91 23.30 9.90 -66.50
C SER A 91 22.72 10.69 -65.32
N GLU A 92 21.57 10.28 -64.76
CA GLU A 92 21.01 10.92 -63.57
C GLU A 92 21.60 10.34 -62.28
N PRO A 93 22.23 11.16 -61.41
CA PRO A 93 22.69 10.71 -60.12
C PRO A 93 21.47 10.31 -59.26
N THR A 94 21.41 9.05 -58.85
CA THR A 94 20.36 8.54 -57.96
C THR A 94 20.32 9.39 -56.69
N PRO A 95 19.15 9.93 -56.29
CA PRO A 95 19.05 10.67 -55.04
C PRO A 95 19.43 9.73 -53.88
N PRO A 96 20.21 10.20 -52.88
CA PRO A 96 20.61 9.36 -51.77
C PRO A 96 19.35 8.86 -51.04
N VAL A 97 19.18 7.54 -51.00
CA VAL A 97 18.13 6.89 -50.22
C VAL A 97 18.42 7.19 -48.75
N VAL A 98 17.64 8.12 -48.17
CA VAL A 98 17.66 8.34 -46.72
C VAL A 98 16.98 7.13 -46.10
N ALA A 99 17.76 6.12 -45.73
CA ALA A 99 17.26 4.99 -44.96
C ALA A 99 16.62 5.54 -43.67
N GLU A 100 15.30 5.42 -43.53
CA GLU A 100 14.67 5.70 -42.26
C GLU A 100 15.27 4.74 -41.23
N PRO A 101 15.74 5.24 -40.08
CA PRO A 101 16.46 4.39 -39.12
C PRO A 101 15.55 3.25 -38.67
N ALA A 102 16.02 2.03 -38.94
CA ALA A 102 15.40 0.78 -38.54
C ALA A 102 14.99 0.84 -37.06
N PHE A 103 13.78 0.35 -36.78
CA PHE A 103 13.20 0.03 -35.48
C PHE A 103 14.11 0.39 -34.29
N ARG A 104 13.87 1.55 -33.68
CA ARG A 104 14.66 2.05 -32.55
C ARG A 104 14.45 1.15 -31.33
N TRP A 105 15.34 0.17 -31.16
CA TRP A 105 15.43 -0.73 -30.00
C TRP A 105 15.36 -0.01 -28.64
N ILE A 106 15.74 1.27 -28.60
CA ILE A 106 15.55 2.15 -27.44
C ILE A 106 14.09 2.14 -26.95
N HIS A 107 13.08 2.11 -27.82
CA HIS A 107 11.68 2.09 -27.40
C HIS A 107 11.25 0.74 -26.81
N VAL A 108 11.83 -0.36 -27.27
CA VAL A 108 11.62 -1.68 -26.67
C VAL A 108 12.28 -1.74 -25.30
N ILE A 109 13.50 -1.22 -25.16
CA ILE A 109 14.19 -1.13 -23.88
C ILE A 109 13.42 -0.24 -22.90
N GLU A 110 12.91 0.92 -23.34
CA GLU A 110 12.06 1.81 -22.53
C GLU A 110 10.80 1.08 -22.03
N ALA A 111 10.11 0.32 -22.89
CA ALA A 111 8.91 -0.44 -22.53
C ALA A 111 9.22 -1.58 -21.56
N VAL A 112 10.29 -2.36 -21.82
CA VAL A 112 10.72 -3.45 -20.94
C VAL A 112 11.15 -2.92 -19.58
N ALA A 113 11.87 -1.79 -19.53
CA ALA A 113 12.25 -1.15 -18.28
C ALA A 113 11.03 -0.67 -17.48
N ALA A 114 10.04 -0.06 -18.14
CA ALA A 114 8.80 0.36 -17.49
C ALA A 114 8.04 -0.84 -16.90
N VAL A 115 7.88 -1.93 -17.66
CA VAL A 115 7.24 -3.17 -17.18
C VAL A 115 8.01 -3.79 -16.03
N ALA A 116 9.35 -3.82 -16.10
CA ALA A 116 10.18 -4.34 -15.03
C ALA A 116 10.05 -3.51 -13.73
N ILE A 117 9.98 -2.18 -13.83
CA ILE A 117 9.77 -1.29 -12.68
C ILE A 117 8.40 -1.54 -12.06
N VAL A 118 7.33 -1.54 -12.86
CA VAL A 118 5.97 -1.79 -12.36
C VAL A 118 5.87 -3.20 -11.75
N GLY A 119 6.41 -4.21 -12.42
CA GLY A 119 6.46 -5.58 -11.91
C GLY A 119 7.22 -5.68 -10.58
N THR A 120 8.35 -4.98 -10.45
CA THR A 120 9.13 -4.94 -9.20
C THR A 120 8.37 -4.24 -8.08
N LEU A 121 7.68 -3.13 -8.37
CA LEU A 121 6.86 -2.41 -7.40
C LEU A 121 5.65 -3.25 -6.94
N LEU A 122 4.94 -3.89 -7.86
CA LEU A 122 3.83 -4.79 -7.54
C LEU A 122 4.29 -6.01 -6.74
N TYR A 123 5.45 -6.57 -7.08
CA TYR A 123 6.04 -7.66 -6.31
C TYR A 123 6.46 -7.21 -4.90
N ALA A 124 7.05 -6.03 -4.77
CA ALA A 124 7.42 -5.47 -3.47
C ALA A 124 6.18 -5.14 -2.62
N ALA A 125 5.11 -4.62 -3.23
CA ALA A 125 3.86 -4.29 -2.56
C ALA A 125 3.01 -5.53 -2.19
N SER A 126 3.12 -6.61 -2.95
CA SER A 126 2.39 -7.86 -2.68
C SER A 126 3.10 -8.77 -1.68
N ARG A 127 4.35 -8.48 -1.31
CA ARG A 127 5.04 -9.26 -0.28
C ARG A 127 4.32 -9.09 1.07
N PRO A 128 4.06 -10.20 1.79
CA PRO A 128 3.51 -10.12 3.13
C PRO A 128 4.47 -9.30 3.99
N SER A 129 3.94 -8.24 4.59
CA SER A 129 4.66 -7.33 5.50
C SER A 129 4.07 -7.39 6.90
N GLY A 130 4.83 -6.94 7.90
CA GLY A 130 4.40 -6.93 9.30
C GLY A 130 4.04 -8.32 9.82
N TRP A 131 2.93 -8.42 10.53
CA TRP A 131 2.48 -9.67 11.17
C TRP A 131 2.26 -10.83 10.19
N ASN A 132 1.79 -10.54 8.98
CA ASN A 132 1.54 -11.56 7.95
C ASN A 132 2.85 -12.14 7.37
N ALA A 133 3.98 -11.48 7.56
CA ALA A 133 5.31 -11.99 7.19
C ALA A 133 5.90 -12.96 8.23
N VAL A 134 5.35 -12.99 9.44
CA VAL A 134 5.84 -13.81 10.54
C VAL A 134 5.46 -15.27 10.31
N SER A 135 6.39 -16.21 10.58
CA SER A 135 6.10 -17.63 10.43
C SER A 135 5.01 -18.09 11.40
N SER A 136 4.21 -19.07 11.00
CA SER A 136 3.10 -19.61 11.82
C SER A 136 3.53 -20.02 13.22
N LYS A 137 4.72 -20.63 13.37
CA LYS A 137 5.30 -20.99 14.67
C LYS A 137 5.53 -19.76 15.57
N ARG A 138 6.09 -18.67 15.02
CA ARG A 138 6.34 -17.44 15.77
C ARG A 138 5.05 -16.67 16.05
N GLN A 139 4.07 -16.77 15.15
CA GLN A 139 2.74 -16.22 15.37
C GLN A 139 2.08 -16.89 16.58
N ALA A 140 1.97 -18.22 16.57
CA ALA A 140 1.41 -18.99 17.68
C ALA A 140 2.18 -18.77 19.00
N GLN A 141 3.51 -18.68 18.95
CA GLN A 141 4.32 -18.33 20.13
C GLN A 141 3.93 -16.97 20.71
N THR A 142 3.76 -15.96 19.85
CA THR A 142 3.42 -14.60 20.29
C THR A 142 2.00 -14.58 20.83
N GLU A 143 1.02 -15.13 20.11
CA GLU A 143 -0.37 -15.24 20.58
C GLU A 143 -0.45 -15.94 21.94
N ALA A 144 0.34 -16.99 22.17
CA ALA A 144 0.43 -17.65 23.47
C ALA A 144 1.04 -16.76 24.56
N ILE A 145 2.02 -15.90 24.24
CA ILE A 145 2.54 -14.89 25.18
C ILE A 145 1.43 -13.88 25.53
N LEU A 146 0.77 -13.32 24.53
CA LEU A 146 -0.28 -12.31 24.73
C LEU A 146 -1.48 -12.88 25.49
N SER A 147 -1.88 -14.11 25.19
CA SER A 147 -2.96 -14.83 25.87
C SER A 147 -2.66 -15.04 27.35
N ARG A 148 -1.39 -15.28 27.73
CA ARG A 148 -1.00 -15.37 29.15
C ARG A 148 -1.14 -14.04 29.87
N GLU A 149 -0.70 -12.94 29.25
CA GLU A 149 -0.86 -11.60 29.82
C GLU A 149 -2.34 -11.23 29.97
N ALA A 150 -3.15 -11.55 28.96
CA ALA A 150 -4.59 -11.33 28.99
C ALA A 150 -5.27 -12.15 30.09
N SER A 151 -4.95 -13.46 30.17
CA SER A 151 -5.47 -14.35 31.22
C SER A 151 -5.12 -13.87 32.63
N ALA A 152 -3.93 -13.29 32.82
CA ALA A 152 -3.53 -12.75 34.12
C ALA A 152 -4.39 -11.56 34.57
N ILE A 153 -4.79 -10.69 33.64
CA ILE A 153 -5.68 -9.55 33.92
C ILE A 153 -7.13 -10.02 34.06
N ALA A 154 -7.57 -10.87 33.14
CA ALA A 154 -8.92 -11.43 33.07
C ALA A 154 -9.25 -12.33 34.28
N ARG A 155 -8.23 -12.94 34.90
CA ARG A 155 -8.35 -13.90 36.02
C ARG A 155 -9.10 -15.18 35.66
N HIS A 156 -9.15 -15.51 34.38
CA HIS A 156 -9.60 -16.79 33.85
C HIS A 156 -8.80 -17.08 32.57
N PRO A 157 -8.83 -18.32 32.05
CA PRO A 157 -8.26 -18.62 30.76
C PRO A 157 -8.88 -17.72 29.68
N ALA A 158 -8.02 -17.05 28.91
CA ALA A 158 -8.42 -16.23 27.78
C ALA A 158 -7.41 -16.38 26.63
N THR A 159 -7.93 -16.26 25.41
CA THR A 159 -7.20 -16.42 24.16
C THR A 159 -7.16 -15.09 23.42
N VAL A 160 -5.96 -14.67 23.03
CA VAL A 160 -5.72 -13.51 22.18
C VAL A 160 -5.30 -14.01 20.80
N THR A 161 -6.10 -13.68 19.79
CA THR A 161 -5.86 -14.05 18.39
C THR A 161 -5.51 -12.82 17.57
N CYS A 162 -4.47 -12.92 16.75
CA CYS A 162 -4.11 -11.84 15.84
C CYS A 162 -4.84 -11.99 14.51
N ASP A 163 -5.78 -11.10 14.23
CA ASP A 163 -6.67 -11.19 13.07
C ASP A 163 -5.94 -10.84 11.76
N LYS A 164 -5.41 -11.86 11.10
CA LYS A 164 -4.60 -11.73 9.86
C LYS A 164 -5.32 -11.03 8.71
N LYS A 165 -6.66 -11.09 8.67
CA LYS A 165 -7.48 -10.63 7.55
C LYS A 165 -8.38 -9.45 7.92
N GLY A 166 -8.37 -9.00 9.17
CA GLY A 166 -9.30 -7.99 9.66
C GLY A 166 -10.77 -8.46 9.61
N VAL A 167 -11.02 -9.78 9.64
CA VAL A 167 -12.36 -10.35 9.52
C VAL A 167 -13.21 -10.12 10.77
N TYR A 168 -12.59 -9.96 11.92
CA TYR A 168 -13.23 -9.79 13.22
C TYR A 168 -13.12 -8.34 13.72
N VAL A 169 -11.93 -7.75 13.66
CA VAL A 169 -11.70 -6.35 14.06
C VAL A 169 -12.09 -5.33 12.97
N GLY A 170 -12.29 -5.77 11.71
CA GLY A 170 -12.72 -4.89 10.62
C GLY A 170 -14.23 -4.65 10.49
N PHE A 171 -15.07 -5.30 11.33
CA PHE A 171 -16.52 -5.02 11.36
C PHE A 171 -16.87 -3.73 12.10
N VAL A 172 -16.04 -3.32 13.05
CA VAL A 172 -16.12 -2.04 13.75
C VAL A 172 -15.03 -1.16 13.19
N GLN A 173 -15.38 -0.25 12.28
CA GLN A 173 -14.42 0.68 11.71
C GLN A 173 -13.71 1.43 12.85
N ASP A 174 -12.37 1.42 12.82
CA ASP A 174 -11.44 2.09 13.74
C ASP A 174 -11.14 1.40 15.10
N ALA A 175 -11.42 0.11 15.28
CA ALA A 175 -11.00 -0.62 16.47
C ALA A 175 -9.63 -1.30 16.32
N ASP A 176 -8.68 -1.00 17.23
CA ASP A 176 -7.35 -1.66 17.27
C ASP A 176 -7.41 -3.09 17.84
N GLY A 177 -8.51 -3.42 18.53
CA GLY A 177 -8.81 -4.69 19.17
C GLY A 177 -10.31 -4.86 19.39
N LEU A 178 -10.73 -6.09 19.72
CA LEU A 178 -12.10 -6.44 20.08
C LEU A 178 -12.08 -7.61 21.07
N ALA A 179 -12.76 -7.48 22.19
CA ALA A 179 -12.93 -8.57 23.14
C ALA A 179 -14.41 -8.81 23.49
N GLU A 180 -14.74 -10.07 23.73
CA GLU A 180 -16.03 -10.41 24.32
C GLU A 180 -16.03 -10.04 25.81
N VAL A 181 -16.98 -9.22 26.23
CA VAL A 181 -17.02 -8.75 27.62
C VAL A 181 -17.41 -9.88 28.57
N GLY A 182 -16.49 -10.29 29.44
CA GLY A 182 -16.66 -11.45 30.31
C GLY A 182 -16.45 -12.80 29.60
N GLY A 183 -16.11 -12.78 28.30
CA GLY A 183 -15.83 -13.97 27.50
C GLY A 183 -14.37 -14.39 27.57
N ASP A 184 -13.98 -15.33 26.73
CA ASP A 184 -12.63 -15.91 26.71
C ASP A 184 -11.80 -15.51 25.49
N GLN A 185 -12.34 -14.73 24.56
CA GLN A 185 -11.70 -14.43 23.29
C GLN A 185 -11.53 -12.92 23.05
N ALA A 186 -10.30 -12.53 22.72
CA ALA A 186 -9.98 -11.21 22.19
C ALA A 186 -9.27 -11.33 20.83
N PHE A 187 -9.51 -10.35 19.97
CA PHE A 187 -8.90 -10.20 18.66
C PHE A 187 -8.14 -8.89 18.60
N LEU A 188 -6.94 -8.92 18.02
CA LEU A 188 -6.12 -7.72 17.81
C LEU A 188 -5.84 -7.55 16.32
N THR A 189 -5.70 -6.30 15.88
CA THR A 189 -5.31 -6.00 14.50
C THR A 189 -3.89 -6.48 14.18
N PRO A 190 -3.57 -6.73 12.90
CA PRO A 190 -2.21 -7.11 12.48
C PRO A 190 -1.12 -6.13 12.91
N GLU A 191 -1.42 -4.83 12.98
CA GLU A 191 -0.43 -3.80 13.32
C GLU A 191 -0.09 -3.78 14.81
N ILE A 192 -1.10 -3.96 15.67
CA ILE A 192 -0.88 -4.16 17.11
C ILE A 192 -0.09 -5.45 17.35
N CYS A 193 -0.46 -6.54 16.69
CA CYS A 193 0.25 -7.82 16.82
C CYS A 193 1.69 -7.78 16.32
N ASP A 194 1.99 -7.14 15.18
CA ASP A 194 3.38 -6.94 14.76
C ASP A 194 4.15 -6.14 15.81
N THR A 195 3.57 -5.05 16.34
CA THR A 195 4.25 -4.23 17.35
C THR A 195 4.56 -5.02 18.62
N LEU A 196 3.60 -5.80 19.12
CA LEU A 196 3.78 -6.66 20.30
C LEU A 196 4.76 -7.80 20.03
N TYR A 197 4.75 -8.39 18.84
CA TYR A 197 5.75 -9.38 18.43
C TYR A 197 7.17 -8.82 18.43
N GLN A 198 7.35 -7.62 17.84
CA GLN A 198 8.67 -6.98 17.77
C GLN A 198 9.19 -6.69 19.17
N LEU A 199 8.31 -6.31 20.11
CA LEU A 199 8.66 -6.16 21.51
C LEU A 199 8.97 -7.50 22.20
N ALA A 200 7.98 -8.40 22.27
CA ALA A 200 8.03 -9.59 23.10
C ALA A 200 9.03 -10.65 22.63
N VAL A 201 9.24 -10.76 21.31
CA VAL A 201 10.03 -11.83 20.71
C VAL A 201 11.33 -11.33 20.11
N LYS A 202 11.36 -10.09 19.59
CA LYS A 202 12.57 -9.48 19.02
C LYS A 202 13.23 -8.46 19.95
N HIS A 203 12.64 -8.16 21.11
CA HIS A 203 13.12 -7.15 22.05
C HIS A 203 13.38 -5.77 21.41
N ARG A 204 12.57 -5.44 20.40
CA ARG A 204 12.68 -4.21 19.61
C ARG A 204 11.47 -3.31 19.85
N VAL A 205 11.73 -2.13 20.40
CA VAL A 205 10.75 -1.04 20.45
C VAL A 205 10.73 -0.36 19.08
N GLN A 206 9.58 -0.36 18.40
CA GLN A 206 9.45 0.30 17.09
C GLN A 206 9.46 1.82 17.24
N SER A 207 8.43 2.37 17.89
CA SER A 207 8.38 3.76 18.32
C SER A 207 7.79 3.83 19.72
N PHE A 208 8.10 4.89 20.45
CA PHE A 208 7.68 5.02 21.84
C PHE A 208 6.15 5.01 21.97
N SER A 209 5.47 5.89 21.23
CA SER A 209 4.01 5.98 21.19
C SER A 209 3.34 4.73 20.60
N ARG A 210 3.84 4.16 19.50
CA ARG A 210 3.24 2.96 18.88
C ARG A 210 3.33 1.74 19.80
N THR A 211 4.49 1.51 20.40
CA THR A 211 4.66 0.40 21.35
C THR A 211 3.83 0.62 22.61
N GLY A 212 3.73 1.86 23.09
CA GLY A 212 2.82 2.23 24.19
C GLY A 212 1.36 1.90 23.86
N ARG A 213 0.87 2.36 22.70
CA ARG A 213 -0.50 2.08 22.24
C ARG A 213 -0.78 0.58 22.13
N ALA A 214 0.13 -0.20 21.56
CA ALA A 214 -0.06 -1.65 21.42
C ALA A 214 -0.15 -2.39 22.76
N ILE A 215 0.64 -1.98 23.75
CA ILE A 215 0.54 -2.51 25.12
C ILE A 215 -0.79 -2.09 25.75
N ALA A 216 -1.20 -0.83 25.58
CA ALA A 216 -2.44 -0.30 26.14
C ALA A 216 -3.68 -1.00 25.55
N VAL A 217 -3.71 -1.26 24.24
CA VAL A 217 -4.79 -2.00 23.57
C VAL A 217 -4.89 -3.42 24.13
N LEU A 218 -3.79 -4.18 24.19
CA LEU A 218 -3.82 -5.52 24.80
C LEU A 218 -4.36 -5.48 26.23
N ALA A 219 -3.90 -4.50 27.03
CA ALA A 219 -4.33 -4.34 28.40
C ALA A 219 -5.83 -4.00 28.50
N HIS A 220 -6.32 -3.11 27.65
CA HIS A 220 -7.72 -2.69 27.55
C HIS A 220 -8.63 -3.88 27.20
N GLU A 221 -8.32 -4.62 26.13
CA GLU A 221 -9.09 -5.81 25.74
C GLU A 221 -9.10 -6.87 26.85
N SER A 222 -8.01 -6.98 27.61
CA SER A 222 -7.94 -7.90 28.74
C SER A 222 -8.88 -7.52 29.90
N TRP A 223 -9.21 -6.24 30.06
CA TRP A 223 -10.20 -5.79 31.03
C TRP A 223 -11.63 -6.05 30.56
N HIS A 224 -11.90 -5.97 29.26
CA HIS A 224 -13.15 -6.46 28.70
C HIS A 224 -13.33 -7.95 28.95
N LEU A 225 -12.31 -8.77 28.71
CA LEU A 225 -12.36 -10.20 29.05
C LEU A 225 -12.72 -10.43 30.52
N ARG A 226 -12.20 -9.60 31.43
CA ARG A 226 -12.56 -9.65 32.86
C ARG A 226 -14.02 -9.29 33.17
N GLY A 227 -14.74 -8.69 32.22
CA GLY A 227 -16.13 -8.25 32.37
C GLY A 227 -16.32 -6.74 32.53
N GLU A 228 -15.28 -5.92 32.38
CA GLU A 228 -15.46 -4.46 32.35
C GLU A 228 -16.20 -4.06 31.07
N ARG A 229 -17.32 -3.35 31.20
CA ARG A 229 -18.16 -2.92 30.08
C ARG A 229 -17.96 -1.46 29.72
N ASN A 230 -17.34 -0.68 30.62
CA ASN A 230 -17.13 0.74 30.44
C ASN A 230 -15.78 0.99 29.74
N GLU A 231 -15.83 1.50 28.52
CA GLU A 231 -14.68 1.82 27.68
C GLU A 231 -13.64 2.74 28.35
N GLY A 232 -14.10 3.77 29.08
CA GLY A 232 -13.23 4.70 29.80
C GLY A 232 -12.53 4.07 30.98
N LEU A 233 -13.22 3.18 31.72
CA LEU A 233 -12.60 2.38 32.79
C LEU A 233 -11.65 1.32 32.22
N ALA A 234 -12.03 0.64 31.14
CA ALA A 234 -11.15 -0.31 30.44
C ALA A 234 -9.87 0.38 29.97
N ASN A 235 -9.95 1.60 29.43
CA ASN A 235 -8.77 2.41 29.10
C ASN A 235 -7.94 2.77 30.33
N CYS A 236 -8.58 3.25 31.40
CA CYS A 236 -7.86 3.62 32.61
C CYS A 236 -7.11 2.43 33.22
N TYR A 237 -7.80 1.31 33.39
CA TYR A 237 -7.20 0.10 33.91
C TYR A 237 -6.19 -0.50 32.93
N GLY A 238 -6.41 -0.35 31.62
CA GLY A 238 -5.47 -0.71 30.57
C GLY A 238 -4.14 0.04 30.70
N PHE A 239 -4.16 1.35 30.96
CA PHE A 239 -2.93 2.11 31.23
C PHE A 239 -2.24 1.69 32.54
N GLN A 240 -3.01 1.29 33.55
CA GLN A 240 -2.46 0.82 34.83
C GLN A 240 -1.82 -0.56 34.70
N SER A 241 -2.51 -1.54 34.10
CA SER A 241 -2.02 -2.91 33.91
C SER A 241 -0.99 -2.99 32.78
N GLY A 242 -1.02 -2.07 31.82
CA GLY A 242 -0.07 -1.99 30.72
C GLY A 242 1.38 -1.78 31.18
N VAL A 243 1.61 -1.21 32.37
CA VAL A 243 2.95 -1.16 32.97
C VAL A 243 3.49 -2.57 33.25
N GLY A 244 2.65 -3.44 33.82
CA GLY A 244 2.99 -4.83 34.11
C GLY A 244 3.25 -5.63 32.84
N ILE A 245 2.34 -5.52 31.86
CA ILE A 245 2.50 -6.15 30.54
C ILE A 245 3.81 -5.70 29.90
N GLY A 246 4.08 -4.40 29.83
CA GLY A 246 5.30 -3.87 29.22
C GLY A 246 6.57 -4.45 29.85
N VAL A 247 6.60 -4.62 31.18
CA VAL A 247 7.71 -5.25 31.90
C VAL A 247 7.83 -6.73 31.54
N ASN A 248 6.74 -7.48 31.55
CA ASN A 248 6.72 -8.90 31.20
C ASN A 248 7.15 -9.15 29.75
N LEU A 249 6.88 -8.20 28.85
CA LEU A 249 7.32 -8.23 27.45
C LEU A 249 8.76 -7.70 27.23
N GLY A 250 9.48 -7.33 28.30
CA GLY A 250 10.91 -7.02 28.27
C GLY A 250 11.28 -5.53 28.35
N LEU A 251 10.35 -4.64 28.68
CA LEU A 251 10.69 -3.24 28.98
C LEU A 251 11.18 -3.09 30.42
N SER A 252 11.98 -2.05 30.67
CA SER A 252 12.19 -1.60 32.05
C SER A 252 10.90 -0.99 32.61
N LYS A 253 10.69 -1.13 33.92
CA LYS A 253 9.53 -0.56 34.62
C LYS A 253 9.38 0.94 34.40
N SER A 254 10.50 1.68 34.36
CA SER A 254 10.50 3.12 34.10
C SER A 254 10.00 3.45 32.69
N ARG A 255 10.45 2.69 31.68
CA ARG A 255 10.04 2.89 30.28
C ARG A 255 8.59 2.49 30.04
N ALA A 256 8.15 1.35 30.57
CA ALA A 256 6.75 0.93 30.48
C ALA A 256 5.81 1.96 31.13
N ARG A 257 6.17 2.46 32.31
CA ARG A 257 5.40 3.52 32.99
C ARG A 257 5.38 4.82 32.18
N ALA A 258 6.50 5.23 31.61
CA ALA A 258 6.57 6.43 30.79
C ALA A 258 5.65 6.33 29.56
N MET A 259 5.63 5.16 28.90
CA MET A 259 4.71 4.91 27.78
C MET A 259 3.25 4.98 28.21
N MET A 260 2.86 4.33 29.31
CA MET A 260 1.48 4.38 29.79
C MET A 260 1.05 5.79 30.25
N ARG A 261 1.98 6.59 30.79
CA ARG A 261 1.72 8.00 31.12
C ARG A 261 1.50 8.86 29.87
N GLU A 262 2.23 8.61 28.79
CA GLU A 262 2.00 9.26 27.51
C GLU A 262 0.60 8.91 26.98
N GLN A 263 0.22 7.63 26.97
CA GLN A 263 -1.11 7.21 26.53
C GLN A 263 -2.24 7.85 27.37
N LEU A 264 -2.05 7.94 28.69
CA LEU A 264 -2.99 8.65 29.57
C LEU A 264 -3.05 10.15 29.24
N ALA A 265 -1.92 10.79 28.96
CA ALA A 265 -1.85 12.21 28.66
C ALA A 265 -2.50 12.56 27.30
N THR A 266 -2.38 11.68 26.30
CA THR A 266 -2.96 11.88 24.96
C THR A 266 -4.37 11.30 24.82
N ASN A 267 -4.88 10.54 25.80
CA ASN A 267 -6.18 9.88 25.72
C ASN A 267 -7.33 10.82 25.32
N ALA A 268 -7.36 12.04 25.86
CA ALA A 268 -8.44 12.99 25.55
C ALA A 268 -8.41 13.46 24.08
N SER A 269 -7.22 13.68 23.50
CA SER A 269 -7.06 14.04 22.09
C SER A 269 -7.28 12.84 21.18
N ASP A 270 -6.76 11.67 21.56
CA ASP A 270 -6.81 10.45 20.76
C ASP A 270 -8.24 9.87 20.68
N SER A 271 -9.03 10.05 21.76
CA SER A 271 -10.44 9.63 21.77
C SER A 271 -11.34 10.53 20.92
N GLY A 272 -10.92 11.76 20.59
CA GLY A 272 -11.68 12.69 19.75
C GLY A 272 -13.15 12.85 20.19
N THR A 273 -14.07 12.50 19.28
CA THR A 273 -15.52 12.49 19.47
C THR A 273 -16.05 11.26 20.20
N ASN A 274 -15.25 10.20 20.32
CA ASN A 274 -15.62 8.95 21.01
C ASN A 274 -15.45 9.11 22.52
N VAL A 275 -16.30 9.95 23.11
CA VAL A 275 -16.23 10.34 24.53
C VAL A 275 -16.33 9.15 25.48
N GLN A 276 -16.91 8.03 25.05
CA GLN A 276 -16.97 6.80 25.84
C GLN A 276 -15.58 6.25 26.20
N TYR A 277 -14.56 6.48 25.36
CA TYR A 277 -13.18 6.03 25.61
C TYR A 277 -12.38 6.98 26.50
N ARG A 278 -12.94 8.12 26.91
CA ARG A 278 -12.23 9.06 27.78
C ARG A 278 -12.10 8.47 29.18
N VAL A 279 -10.88 8.49 29.69
CA VAL A 279 -10.61 8.03 31.06
C VAL A 279 -11.23 8.97 32.11
N PRO A 280 -11.66 8.44 33.26
CA PRO A 280 -12.06 9.26 34.40
C PRO A 280 -10.95 10.21 34.89
N SER A 281 -11.34 11.35 35.46
CA SER A 281 -10.40 12.41 35.89
C SER A 281 -9.47 11.98 37.04
N ASP A 282 -9.86 10.98 37.82
CA ASP A 282 -9.10 10.36 38.89
C ASP A 282 -8.18 9.23 38.41
N CYS A 283 -8.20 8.88 37.11
CA CYS A 283 -7.31 7.88 36.55
C CYS A 283 -5.83 8.26 36.69
N ARG A 284 -5.00 7.35 37.20
CA ARG A 284 -3.55 7.54 37.39
C ARG A 284 -2.77 6.28 37.03
N VAL A 285 -1.58 6.45 36.44
CA VAL A 285 -0.61 5.37 36.19
C VAL A 285 0.45 5.38 37.31
N ARG A 286 0.54 4.28 38.07
CA ARG A 286 1.48 4.11 39.21
C ARG A 286 2.80 3.45 38.81
#